data_AF-A0A525VPF4-F1
#
_entry.id   AF-A0A525VPF4-F1
#
_cell.length_a   1.000
_cell.length_b   1.000
_cell.length_c   1.000
_cell.angle_alpha   90.00
_cell.angle_beta   90.00
_cell.angle_gamma   90.00
#
_symmetry.space_group_name_H-M   'P 1'
#
loop_
_entity.id
_entity.type
_entity.pdbx_description
1 polymer ?
#
loop_
_entity_poly.entity_id
_entity_poly.type
_entity_poly.pdbx_seq_one_letter_code
_entity_poly.pdbx_strand_id
1 'polypeptide(L)'
;MKGRHWITFASLALTFVAVQQPAFAQNGDAGGGEVREDRRDLRQDRQDIREDRRDIREDRNELRGDRRDLRQDVQSGAGPGQIAQDRRDIRQDRQDLRKDHRDLRHDRQDRRGDRRDLRHDMAGRKDHNR
;
A
#
# COMPACT_ATOMS: atom_id res chain seq x y z
N MET A 1 23.67 13.61 -25.93
CA MET A 1 22.60 12.60 -25.87
C MET A 1 22.62 12.03 -24.47
N LYS A 2 21.76 12.52 -23.57
CA LYS A 2 21.72 12.05 -22.16
C LYS A 2 20.85 10.80 -22.11
N GLY A 3 21.36 9.80 -21.39
CA GLY A 3 20.89 8.42 -21.42
C GLY A 3 19.40 8.31 -21.11
N ARG A 4 18.76 7.39 -21.84
CA ARG A 4 17.39 6.93 -21.62
C ARG A 4 17.33 6.33 -20.21
N HIS A 5 16.89 7.13 -19.24
CA HIS A 5 16.53 6.61 -17.93
C HIS A 5 15.28 5.75 -18.14
N TRP A 6 15.46 4.43 -18.11
CA TRP A 6 14.34 3.53 -17.87
C TRP A 6 13.88 3.85 -16.45
N ILE A 7 12.76 4.57 -16.31
CA ILE A 7 12.10 4.75 -15.03
C ILE A 7 11.62 3.35 -14.64
N THR A 8 12.42 2.68 -13.82
CA THR A 8 12.02 1.44 -13.17
C THR A 8 10.98 1.82 -12.16
N PHE A 9 9.72 1.79 -12.57
CA PHE A 9 8.61 1.67 -11.62
C PHE A 9 8.96 0.50 -10.71
N ALA A 10 9.11 0.77 -9.41
CA ALA A 10 8.95 -0.26 -8.41
C ALA A 10 7.50 -0.74 -8.58
N SER A 11 7.33 -1.75 -9.42
CA SER A 11 6.12 -2.54 -9.49
C SER A 11 6.08 -3.26 -8.16
N LEU A 12 5.61 -2.56 -7.12
CA LEU A 12 5.30 -3.20 -5.87
C LEU A 12 4.14 -4.12 -6.20
N ALA A 13 4.48 -5.40 -6.29
CA ALA A 13 3.55 -6.49 -6.30
C ALA A 13 2.58 -6.21 -5.16
N LEU A 14 1.34 -5.90 -5.53
CA LEU A 14 0.20 -5.97 -4.65
C LEU A 14 0.19 -7.42 -4.15
N THR A 15 0.82 -7.68 -3.00
CA THR A 15 0.84 -9.00 -2.40
C THR A 15 -0.57 -9.26 -1.91
N PHE A 16 -1.37 -9.82 -2.81
CA PHE A 16 -2.60 -10.49 -2.47
C PHE A 16 -2.19 -11.68 -1.59
N VAL A 17 -2.16 -11.47 -0.28
CA VAL A 17 -2.09 -12.58 0.67
C VAL A 17 -3.43 -13.29 0.56
N ALA A 18 -3.49 -14.26 -0.35
CA ALA A 18 -4.55 -15.26 -0.35
C ALA A 18 -4.38 -16.06 0.95
N VAL A 19 -5.13 -15.67 1.99
CA VAL A 19 -5.32 -16.48 3.19
C VAL A 19 -5.99 -17.78 2.75
N GLN A 20 -5.21 -18.81 2.48
CA GLN A 20 -5.72 -20.17 2.40
C GLN A 20 -5.98 -20.65 3.82
N GLN A 21 -7.26 -20.76 4.19
CA GLN A 21 -7.68 -21.26 5.49
C GLN A 21 -7.58 -22.80 5.53
N PRO A 22 -6.83 -23.40 6.47
CA PRO A 22 -7.03 -24.79 6.81
C PRO A 22 -8.25 -24.90 7.74
N ALA A 23 -9.28 -25.61 7.27
CA ALA A 23 -10.44 -25.95 8.10
C ALA A 23 -10.04 -26.99 9.15
N PHE A 24 -9.83 -26.55 10.40
CA PHE A 24 -9.80 -27.44 11.56
C PHE A 24 -10.62 -26.85 12.70
N ALA A 25 -11.78 -27.47 12.94
CA ALA A 25 -12.52 -27.36 14.18
C ALA A 25 -11.80 -28.18 15.26
N GLN A 26 -11.54 -27.59 16.44
CA GLN A 26 -11.30 -28.34 17.67
C GLN A 26 -11.57 -27.46 18.91
N ASN A 27 -12.40 -27.99 19.80
CA ASN A 27 -12.91 -27.37 21.01
C ASN A 27 -11.84 -27.33 22.13
N GLY A 28 -11.70 -26.18 22.80
CA GLY A 28 -10.97 -26.01 24.07
C GLY A 28 -9.92 -24.89 24.05
N ASP A 29 -10.22 -23.74 24.68
CA ASP A 29 -9.36 -22.54 24.81
C ASP A 29 -8.95 -21.83 23.50
N ALA A 30 -9.88 -21.68 22.55
CA ALA A 30 -9.64 -21.01 21.27
C ALA A 30 -9.31 -19.50 21.38
N GLY A 31 -9.88 -18.79 22.36
CA GLY A 31 -9.80 -17.32 22.41
C GLY A 31 -8.45 -16.73 22.85
N GLY A 32 -7.50 -17.53 23.34
CA GLY A 32 -6.16 -17.05 23.68
C GLY A 32 -5.20 -17.02 22.49
N GLY A 33 -5.35 -17.99 21.58
CA GLY A 33 -4.56 -18.10 20.34
C GLY A 33 -4.96 -17.05 19.31
N GLU A 34 -6.26 -16.89 19.09
CA GLU A 34 -6.84 -15.92 18.13
C GLU A 34 -6.42 -14.49 18.46
N VAL A 35 -6.57 -14.04 19.71
CA VAL A 35 -6.12 -12.71 20.17
C VAL A 35 -4.61 -12.47 19.97
N ARG A 36 -3.79 -13.53 20.01
CA ARG A 36 -2.34 -13.41 19.77
C ARG A 36 -2.04 -13.26 18.28
N GLU A 37 -2.79 -13.94 17.42
CA GLU A 37 -2.72 -13.85 15.97
C GLU A 37 -3.18 -12.47 15.49
N ASP A 38 -4.35 -12.00 15.94
CA ASP A 38 -4.86 -10.64 15.61
C ASP A 38 -3.86 -9.54 15.97
N ARG A 39 -3.15 -9.69 17.10
CA ARG A 39 -2.12 -8.74 17.53
C ARG A 39 -0.87 -8.78 16.65
N ARG A 40 -0.56 -9.93 16.08
CA ARG A 40 0.55 -10.10 15.13
C ARG A 40 0.16 -9.46 13.80
N ASP A 41 -1.04 -9.71 13.32
CA ASP A 41 -1.55 -9.18 12.06
C ASP A 41 -1.62 -7.64 12.12
N LEU A 42 -2.19 -7.07 13.21
CA LEU A 42 -2.19 -5.62 13.45
C LEU A 42 -0.80 -4.95 13.50
N ARG A 43 0.25 -5.72 13.78
CA ARG A 43 1.65 -5.26 13.72
C ARG A 43 2.19 -5.33 12.30
N GLN A 44 1.85 -6.38 11.55
CA GLN A 44 2.18 -6.52 10.15
C GLN A 44 1.52 -5.40 9.33
N ASP A 45 0.21 -5.19 9.45
CA ASP A 45 -0.50 -4.11 8.75
C ASP A 45 0.11 -2.73 9.04
N ARG A 46 0.62 -2.54 10.28
CA ARG A 46 1.27 -1.29 10.65
C ARG A 46 2.59 -1.10 9.91
N GLN A 47 3.32 -2.19 9.70
CA GLN A 47 4.56 -2.18 8.95
C GLN A 47 4.26 -1.94 7.46
N ASP A 48 3.31 -2.68 6.89
CA ASP A 48 2.94 -2.56 5.48
C ASP A 48 2.45 -1.14 5.16
N ILE A 49 1.53 -0.58 5.96
CA ILE A 49 1.08 0.83 5.84
C ILE A 49 2.23 1.85 5.93
N ARG A 50 3.33 1.52 6.63
CA ARG A 50 4.50 2.41 6.69
C ARG A 50 5.34 2.31 5.43
N GLU A 51 5.48 1.12 4.87
CA GLU A 51 6.17 0.86 3.60
C GLU A 51 5.40 1.53 2.46
N ASP A 52 4.08 1.32 2.34
CA ASP A 52 3.26 1.99 1.32
C ASP A 52 3.35 3.52 1.38
N ARG A 53 3.39 4.09 2.60
CA ARG A 53 3.56 5.54 2.78
C ARG A 53 4.92 6.03 2.30
N ARG A 54 5.95 5.21 2.44
CA ARG A 54 7.30 5.53 1.98
C ARG A 54 7.32 5.47 0.45
N ASP A 55 6.75 4.43 -0.14
CA ASP A 55 6.75 4.21 -1.59
C ASP A 55 5.95 5.31 -2.29
N ILE A 56 4.74 5.63 -1.84
CA ILE A 56 3.95 6.78 -2.33
C ILE A 56 4.73 8.10 -2.24
N ARG A 57 5.58 8.27 -1.22
CA ARG A 57 6.40 9.47 -1.08
C ARG A 57 7.52 9.49 -2.12
N GLU A 58 8.13 8.35 -2.41
CA GLU A 58 9.16 8.19 -3.43
C GLU A 58 8.57 8.44 -4.82
N ASP A 59 7.46 7.78 -5.18
CA ASP A 59 6.73 7.98 -6.44
C ASP A 59 6.32 9.45 -6.66
N ARG A 60 5.89 10.13 -5.59
CA ARG A 60 5.55 11.56 -5.67
C ARG A 60 6.77 12.44 -5.96
N ASN A 61 7.94 12.07 -5.46
CA ASN A 61 9.18 12.79 -5.74
C ASN A 61 9.64 12.53 -7.18
N GLU A 62 9.54 11.30 -7.67
CA GLU A 62 9.83 10.90 -9.04
C GLU A 62 8.95 11.66 -10.03
N LEU A 63 7.62 11.64 -9.82
CA LEU A 63 6.65 12.39 -10.62
C LEU A 63 6.92 13.91 -10.62
N ARG A 64 7.53 14.44 -9.55
CA ARG A 64 7.96 15.84 -9.51
C ARG A 64 9.20 16.06 -10.38
N GLY A 65 10.13 15.10 -10.41
CA GLY A 65 11.26 15.02 -11.33
C GLY A 65 10.79 14.99 -12.79
N ASP A 66 9.91 14.06 -13.15
CA ASP A 66 9.44 13.91 -14.54
C ASP A 66 8.76 15.18 -15.06
N ARG A 67 8.00 15.87 -14.20
CA ARG A 67 7.41 17.16 -14.57
C ARG A 67 8.43 18.26 -14.76
N ARG A 68 9.55 18.23 -14.04
CA ARG A 68 10.65 19.18 -14.22
C ARG A 68 11.37 18.88 -15.53
N ASP A 69 11.61 17.61 -15.82
CA ASP A 69 12.30 17.17 -17.02
C ASP A 69 11.45 17.44 -18.26
N LEU A 70 10.15 17.14 -18.24
CA LEU A 70 9.20 17.54 -19.29
C LEU A 70 9.21 19.06 -19.54
N ARG A 71 9.29 19.88 -18.48
CA ARG A 71 9.40 21.35 -18.65
C ARG A 71 10.70 21.74 -19.34
N GLN A 72 11.80 21.10 -18.97
CA GLN A 72 13.10 21.34 -19.59
C GLN A 72 13.12 20.89 -21.05
N ASP A 73 12.54 19.73 -21.36
CA ASP A 73 12.43 19.19 -22.71
C ASP A 73 11.62 20.12 -23.60
N VAL A 74 10.47 20.60 -23.12
CA VAL A 74 9.66 21.62 -23.81
C VAL A 74 10.46 22.90 -24.05
N GLN A 75 11.22 23.38 -23.05
CA GLN A 75 12.04 24.60 -23.19
C GLN A 75 13.20 24.43 -24.18
N SER A 76 13.79 23.24 -24.23
CA SER A 76 14.90 22.92 -25.15
C SER A 76 14.45 22.60 -26.58
N GLY A 77 13.14 22.59 -26.84
CA GLY A 77 12.58 22.27 -28.15
C GLY A 77 12.63 20.77 -28.49
N ALA A 78 12.49 19.90 -27.49
CA ALA A 78 12.39 18.46 -27.72
C ALA A 78 11.25 18.13 -28.69
N GLY A 79 11.41 17.01 -29.42
CA GLY A 79 10.44 16.61 -30.44
C GLY A 79 9.04 16.34 -29.85
N PRO A 80 7.97 16.59 -30.62
CA PRO A 80 6.59 16.41 -30.13
C PRO A 80 6.29 14.98 -29.69
N GLY A 81 6.95 13.96 -30.29
CA GLY A 81 6.81 12.57 -29.88
C GLY A 81 7.34 12.29 -28.47
N GLN A 82 8.50 12.85 -28.11
CA GLN A 82 9.08 12.71 -26.76
C GLN A 82 8.17 13.38 -25.72
N ILE A 83 7.78 14.62 -25.96
CA ILE A 83 6.86 15.37 -25.08
C ILE A 83 5.53 14.63 -24.90
N ALA A 84 5.00 14.00 -25.95
CA ALA A 84 3.77 13.22 -25.88
C ALA A 84 3.93 11.96 -25.01
N GLN A 85 5.08 11.30 -25.12
CA GLN A 85 5.44 10.13 -24.32
C GLN A 85 5.58 10.50 -22.84
N ASP A 86 6.38 11.52 -22.50
CA ASP A 86 6.56 11.96 -21.11
C ASP A 86 5.22 12.36 -20.47
N ARG A 87 4.35 13.03 -21.23
CA ARG A 87 2.99 13.37 -20.78
C ARG A 87 2.13 12.14 -20.54
N ARG A 88 2.31 11.08 -21.32
CA ARG A 88 1.59 9.81 -21.14
C ARG A 88 2.08 9.11 -19.88
N ASP A 89 3.38 9.07 -19.67
CA ASP A 89 3.99 8.40 -18.52
C ASP A 89 3.59 9.14 -17.23
N ILE A 90 3.76 10.46 -17.17
CA ILE A 90 3.26 11.31 -16.06
C ILE A 90 1.76 11.12 -15.77
N ARG A 91 0.94 10.83 -16.80
CA ARG A 91 -0.49 10.55 -16.60
C ARG A 91 -0.72 9.18 -15.99
N GLN A 92 0.10 8.19 -16.36
CA GLN A 92 0.06 6.83 -15.81
C GLN A 92 0.47 6.87 -14.33
N ASP A 93 1.58 7.51 -13.99
CA ASP A 93 2.09 7.58 -12.61
C ASP A 93 1.09 8.27 -11.69
N ARG A 94 0.39 9.30 -12.21
CA ARG A 94 -0.70 9.97 -11.49
C ARG A 94 -1.90 9.07 -11.24
N GLN A 95 -2.18 8.11 -12.12
CA GLN A 95 -3.26 7.15 -11.92
C GLN A 95 -2.84 6.10 -10.91
N ASP A 96 -1.60 5.63 -10.97
CA ASP A 96 -1.11 4.60 -10.06
C ASP A 96 -1.00 5.16 -8.63
N LEU A 97 -0.40 6.35 -8.44
CA LEU A 97 -0.44 7.07 -7.15
C LEU A 97 -1.85 7.27 -6.57
N ARG A 98 -2.88 7.39 -7.42
CA ARG A 98 -4.27 7.50 -6.96
C ARG A 98 -4.82 6.16 -6.48
N LYS A 99 -4.41 5.04 -7.08
CA LYS A 99 -4.75 3.69 -6.63
C LYS A 99 -4.05 3.41 -5.31
N ASP A 100 -2.75 3.67 -5.20
CA ASP A 100 -1.99 3.43 -3.97
C ASP A 100 -2.58 4.24 -2.79
N HIS A 101 -3.00 5.48 -3.04
CA HIS A 101 -3.71 6.27 -2.04
C HIS A 101 -5.07 5.71 -1.63
N ARG A 102 -5.78 5.04 -2.54
CA ARG A 102 -7.05 4.39 -2.26
C ARG A 102 -6.81 3.11 -1.46
N ASP A 103 -5.83 2.31 -1.85
CA ASP A 103 -5.50 1.04 -1.21
C ASP A 103 -5.02 1.30 0.23
N LEU A 104 -4.08 2.25 0.41
CA LEU A 104 -3.65 2.72 1.73
C LEU A 104 -4.79 3.27 2.61
N ARG A 105 -5.89 3.76 2.00
CA ARG A 105 -7.09 4.16 2.74
C ARG A 105 -7.90 2.95 3.19
N HIS A 106 -8.02 1.93 2.36
CA HIS A 106 -8.66 0.66 2.69
C HIS A 106 -7.90 -0.06 3.81
N ASP A 107 -6.58 -0.23 3.71
CA ASP A 107 -5.79 -0.93 4.74
C ASP A 107 -5.90 -0.24 6.11
N ARG A 108 -5.95 1.10 6.11
CA ARG A 108 -6.18 1.87 7.34
C ARG A 108 -7.57 1.69 7.92
N GLN A 109 -8.57 1.44 7.08
CA GLN A 109 -9.93 1.18 7.51
C GLN A 109 -10.06 -0.23 8.07
N ASP A 110 -9.48 -1.22 7.40
CA ASP A 110 -9.53 -2.63 7.80
C ASP A 110 -8.82 -2.81 9.14
N ARG A 111 -7.59 -2.30 9.27
CA ARG A 111 -6.85 -2.27 10.54
C ARG A 111 -7.61 -1.60 11.69
N ARG A 112 -8.48 -0.62 11.39
CA ARG A 112 -9.34 0.01 12.43
C ARG A 112 -10.48 -0.93 12.83
N GLY A 113 -11.03 -1.69 11.89
CA GLY A 113 -11.96 -2.79 12.10
C GLY A 113 -11.35 -3.85 13.01
N ASP A 114 -10.21 -4.43 12.61
CA ASP A 114 -9.55 -5.51 13.37
C ASP A 114 -9.22 -5.07 14.80
N ARG A 115 -8.80 -3.82 14.96
CA ARG A 115 -8.54 -3.26 16.30
C ARG A 115 -9.80 -3.12 17.14
N ARG A 116 -10.96 -2.88 16.53
CA ARG A 116 -12.25 -2.81 17.21
C ARG A 116 -12.71 -4.22 17.60
N ASP A 117 -12.57 -5.19 16.70
CA ASP A 117 -12.99 -6.57 16.93
C ASP A 117 -12.16 -7.21 18.05
N LEU A 118 -10.83 -7.06 17.99
CA LEU A 118 -9.93 -7.47 19.07
C LEU A 118 -10.29 -6.86 20.44
N ARG A 119 -10.84 -5.64 20.47
CA ARG A 119 -11.32 -5.02 21.72
C ARG A 119 -12.60 -5.67 22.21
N HIS A 120 -13.52 -6.02 21.31
CA HIS A 120 -14.75 -6.71 21.64
C HIS A 120 -14.46 -8.12 22.18
N ASP A 121 -13.55 -8.86 21.55
CA ASP A 121 -13.17 -10.22 21.99
C ASP A 121 -12.52 -10.20 23.37
N MET A 122 -11.61 -9.25 23.59
CA MET A 122 -10.98 -9.05 24.90
C MET A 122 -11.98 -8.64 25.99
N ALA A 123 -13.02 -7.85 25.66
CA ALA A 123 -14.07 -7.48 26.60
C ALA A 123 -14.96 -8.67 26.93
N GLY A 124 -15.43 -9.41 25.91
CA GLY A 124 -16.24 -10.61 26.08
C GLY A 124 -15.53 -11.68 26.90
N ARG A 125 -14.23 -11.90 26.69
CA ARG A 125 -13.43 -12.85 27.48
C ARG A 125 -13.30 -12.44 28.94
N LYS A 126 -13.25 -11.12 29.23
CA LYS A 126 -13.20 -10.61 30.60
C LYS A 126 -14.52 -10.81 31.34
N ASP A 127 -15.64 -10.69 30.65
CA ASP A 127 -16.98 -10.87 31.23
C ASP A 127 -17.31 -12.35 31.47
N HIS A 128 -16.81 -13.27 30.64
CA HIS A 128 -16.95 -14.72 30.86
C HIS A 128 -16.12 -15.25 32.05
N ASN A 129 -15.08 -14.54 32.47
CA ASN A 129 -14.15 -14.97 33.52
C ASN A 129 -14.46 -14.30 34.89
N ARG A 130 -15.64 -13.71 35.04
CA ARG A 130 -16.18 -13.11 36.28
C ARG A 130 -17.31 -13.97 36.83
#